data_AF-A0A7S3EUV6-F1
#
_entry.id   AF-A0A7S3EUV6-F1
#
_cell.length_a   1.000
_cell.length_b   1.000
_cell.length_c   1.000
_cell.angle_alpha   90.00
_cell.angle_beta   90.00
_cell.angle_gamma   90.00
#
_symmetry.space_group_name_H-M   'P 1'
#
loop_
_entity.id
_entity.type
_entity.pdbx_description
1 polymer ?
#
loop_
_entity_poly.entity_id
_entity_poly.type
_entity_poly.pdbx_seq_one_letter_code
_entity_poly.pdbx_strand_id
1 'polypeptide(L)'
;RALDKIVDDESTLRTMLSVGLPLETQLPSVITFAQFQSLERSVSDPDTFMDAAIEFIEYSRDARDLVALATLSRTNGAGPAAAADYFDRAMVSIRGARSALKRLVPLIPAPQ
;
A
#
# COMPACT_ATOMS: atom_id res chain seq x y z
N ARG A 1 -8.89 -3.94 5.68
CA ARG A 1 -10.10 -3.45 4.96
C ARG A 1 -9.75 -2.65 3.71
N ALA A 2 -9.02 -1.52 3.78
CA ALA A 2 -8.67 -0.75 2.56
C ALA A 2 -7.70 -1.49 1.61
N LEU A 3 -6.60 -2.04 2.11
CA LEU A 3 -5.66 -2.83 1.29
C LEU A 3 -6.28 -4.14 0.77
N ASP A 4 -7.13 -4.80 1.56
CA ASP A 4 -7.87 -5.98 1.08
C ASP A 4 -8.77 -5.62 -0.10
N LYS A 5 -9.52 -4.51 0.02
CA LYS A 5 -10.38 -4.02 -1.06
C LYS A 5 -9.60 -3.71 -2.34
N ILE A 6 -8.43 -3.07 -2.26
CA ILE A 6 -7.59 -2.81 -3.43
C ILE A 6 -7.14 -4.11 -4.11
N VAL A 7 -6.79 -5.12 -3.33
CA VAL A 7 -6.40 -6.44 -3.86
C VAL A 7 -7.59 -7.13 -4.51
N ASP A 8 -8.77 -7.06 -3.90
CA ASP A 8 -9.99 -7.67 -4.43
C ASP A 8 -10.47 -6.95 -5.71
N ASP A 9 -10.29 -5.63 -5.79
CA ASP A 9 -10.69 -4.77 -6.91
C ASP A 9 -9.59 -4.66 -8.01
N GLU A 10 -8.51 -5.45 -7.95
CA GLU A 10 -7.34 -5.34 -8.85
C GLU A 10 -7.75 -5.29 -10.34
N SER A 11 -8.69 -6.14 -10.76
CA SER A 11 -9.17 -6.20 -12.15
C SER A 11 -9.88 -4.90 -12.58
N THR A 12 -10.62 -4.29 -11.67
CA THR A 12 -11.34 -3.04 -11.89
C THR A 12 -10.35 -1.89 -11.96
N LEU A 13 -9.35 -1.85 -11.07
CA LEU A 13 -8.28 -0.85 -11.07
C LEU A 13 -7.43 -0.92 -12.34
N ARG A 14 -7.09 -2.13 -12.81
CA ARG A 14 -6.40 -2.33 -14.09
C ARG A 14 -7.26 -1.82 -15.25
N THR A 15 -8.56 -2.06 -15.21
CA THR A 15 -9.50 -1.55 -16.22
C THR A 15 -9.54 -0.02 -16.19
N MET A 16 -9.68 0.59 -15.00
CA MET A 16 -9.65 2.05 -14.81
C MET A 16 -8.38 2.66 -15.41
N LEU A 17 -7.21 2.08 -15.13
CA LEU A 17 -5.96 2.52 -15.72
C LEU A 17 -5.96 2.41 -17.25
N SER A 18 -6.48 1.30 -17.79
CA SER A 18 -6.54 1.08 -19.24
C SER A 18 -7.43 2.11 -19.95
N VAL A 19 -8.52 2.55 -19.31
CA VAL A 19 -9.44 3.57 -19.85
C VAL A 19 -9.07 5.00 -19.44
N GLY A 20 -7.96 5.18 -18.70
CA GLY A 20 -7.43 6.50 -18.33
C GLY A 20 -8.12 7.17 -17.15
N LEU A 21 -8.77 6.40 -16.27
CA LEU A 21 -9.35 6.89 -15.02
C LEU A 21 -8.28 6.96 -13.91
N PRO A 22 -8.34 7.97 -13.02
CA PRO A 22 -7.37 8.14 -11.94
C PRO A 22 -7.48 7.05 -10.87
N LEU A 23 -6.32 6.63 -10.33
CA LEU A 23 -6.20 5.57 -9.31
C LEU A 23 -5.95 6.11 -7.87
N GLU A 24 -5.55 7.37 -7.73
CA GLU A 24 -5.01 7.95 -6.48
C GLU A 24 -6.01 7.98 -5.31
N THR A 25 -7.31 8.04 -5.59
CA THR A 25 -8.36 8.10 -4.56
C THR A 25 -8.57 6.79 -3.82
N GLN A 26 -7.91 5.70 -4.25
CA GLN A 26 -8.14 4.36 -3.70
C GLN A 26 -7.10 3.91 -2.67
N LEU A 27 -5.92 4.55 -2.59
CA LEU A 27 -4.85 4.12 -1.68
C LEU A 27 -5.10 4.60 -0.23
N PRO A 28 -4.86 3.74 0.78
CA PRO A 28 -4.98 4.14 2.17
C PRO A 28 -3.94 5.21 2.56
N SER A 29 -4.30 6.04 3.53
CA SER A 29 -3.41 7.04 4.11
C SER A 29 -2.15 6.40 4.70
N VAL A 30 -0.98 6.97 4.42
CA VAL A 30 0.30 6.49 4.94
C VAL A 30 0.35 6.71 6.45
N ILE A 31 0.50 5.62 7.20
CA ILE A 31 0.83 5.68 8.63
C ILE A 31 2.32 6.00 8.74
N THR A 32 2.66 6.98 9.57
CA THR A 32 4.06 7.42 9.77
C THR A 32 4.79 6.53 10.78
N PHE A 33 6.11 6.47 10.67
CA PHE A 33 6.95 5.76 11.65
C PHE A 33 6.71 6.25 13.08
N ALA A 34 6.55 7.56 13.29
CA ALA A 34 6.26 8.14 14.60
C ALA A 34 4.95 7.61 15.22
N GLN A 35 3.93 7.34 14.40
CA GLN A 35 2.69 6.73 14.87
C GLN A 35 2.91 5.29 15.34
N PHE A 36 3.71 4.49 14.63
CA PHE A 36 4.07 3.15 15.09
C PHE A 36 4.93 3.18 16.36
N GLN A 37 5.92 4.06 16.42
CA GLN A 37 6.76 4.24 17.61
C GLN A 37 5.94 4.59 18.86
N SER A 38 4.84 5.34 18.71
CA SER A 38 3.94 5.64 19.83
C SER A 38 3.23 4.41 20.40
N LEU A 39 3.05 3.36 19.59
CA LEU A 39 2.38 2.12 19.94
C LEU A 39 3.36 1.03 20.43
N GLU A 40 4.65 1.17 20.14
CA GLU A 40 5.71 0.21 20.45
C GLU A 40 5.69 -0.28 21.91
N ARG A 41 5.44 0.62 22.88
CA ARG A 41 5.42 0.27 24.31
C ARG A 41 4.16 -0.47 24.75
N SER A 42 3.15 -0.51 23.90
CA SER A 42 1.84 -1.07 24.21
C SER A 42 1.58 -2.39 23.49
N VAL A 43 2.44 -2.82 22.57
CA VAL A 43 2.26 -4.08 21.83
C VAL A 43 2.85 -5.27 22.56
N SER A 44 2.36 -6.47 22.26
CA SER A 44 2.81 -7.71 22.90
C SER A 44 4.23 -8.13 22.51
N ASP A 45 4.70 -7.71 21.34
CA ASP A 45 6.03 -8.00 20.81
C ASP A 45 6.55 -6.75 20.05
N PRO A 46 7.27 -5.85 20.73
CA PRO A 46 7.74 -4.59 20.15
C PRO A 46 8.69 -4.76 18.97
N ASP A 47 9.62 -5.72 19.02
CA ASP A 47 10.63 -5.92 17.97
C ASP A 47 9.95 -6.39 16.67
N THR A 48 9.14 -7.45 16.76
CA THR A 48 8.38 -7.96 15.60
C THR A 48 7.40 -6.91 15.06
N PHE A 49 6.82 -6.09 15.94
CA PHE A 49 5.94 -5.00 15.55
C PHE A 49 6.69 -3.91 14.78
N MET A 50 7.85 -3.48 15.25
CA MET A 50 8.62 -2.42 14.60
C MET A 50 9.20 -2.88 13.26
N ASP A 51 9.66 -4.13 13.15
CA ASP A 51 10.09 -4.71 11.88
C ASP A 51 8.94 -4.74 10.86
N ALA A 52 7.75 -5.22 11.27
CA ALA A 52 6.58 -5.23 10.41
C ALA A 52 6.09 -3.81 10.07
N ALA A 53 6.28 -2.83 10.95
CA ALA A 53 5.92 -1.43 10.72
C ALA A 53 6.82 -0.78 9.67
N ILE A 54 8.12 -1.06 9.71
CA ILE A 54 9.09 -0.60 8.71
C ILE A 54 8.71 -1.15 7.33
N GLU A 55 8.52 -2.47 7.22
CA GLU A 55 8.08 -3.10 5.97
C GLU A 55 6.76 -2.50 5.47
N PHE A 56 5.78 -2.29 6.35
CA PHE A 56 4.51 -1.67 5.97
C PHE A 56 4.70 -0.27 5.37
N ILE A 57 5.55 0.56 5.98
CA ILE A 57 5.83 1.92 5.51
C ILE A 57 6.50 1.90 4.14
N GLU A 58 7.53 1.06 3.98
CA GLU A 58 8.28 0.93 2.72
C GLU A 58 7.35 0.49 1.59
N TYR A 59 6.62 -0.60 1.79
CA TYR A 59 5.66 -1.09 0.81
C TYR A 59 4.56 -0.08 0.49
N SER A 60 4.08 0.68 1.50
CA SER A 60 3.05 1.70 1.29
C SER A 60 3.56 2.90 0.48
N ARG A 61 4.82 3.30 0.70
CA ARG A 61 5.48 4.36 -0.08
C ARG A 61 5.69 3.92 -1.51
N ASP A 62 6.28 2.74 -1.73
CA ASP A 62 6.53 2.20 -3.05
C ASP A 62 5.22 2.05 -3.85
N ALA A 63 4.18 1.51 -3.22
CA ALA A 63 2.86 1.39 -3.84
C ALA A 63 2.33 2.75 -4.31
N ARG A 64 2.46 3.79 -3.49
CA ARG A 64 1.99 5.14 -3.81
C ARG A 64 2.75 5.74 -4.98
N ASP A 65 4.08 5.64 -4.95
CA ASP A 65 4.94 6.20 -5.98
C ASP A 65 4.72 5.48 -7.32
N LEU A 66 4.58 4.16 -7.29
CA LEU A 66 4.29 3.36 -8.48
C LEU A 66 2.90 3.64 -9.07
N VAL A 67 1.87 3.84 -8.24
CA VAL A 67 0.54 4.25 -8.73
C VAL A 67 0.58 5.66 -9.36
N ALA A 68 1.34 6.59 -8.76
CA ALA A 68 1.54 7.91 -9.34
C ALA A 68 2.26 7.82 -10.69
N LEU A 69 3.33 7.01 -10.78
CA LEU A 69 4.05 6.75 -12.04
C LEU A 69 3.17 6.07 -13.10
N ALA A 70 2.30 5.14 -12.71
CA ALA A 70 1.34 4.52 -13.61
C ALA A 70 0.38 5.57 -14.21
N THR A 71 -0.16 6.43 -13.35
CA THR A 71 -1.08 7.51 -13.74
C THR A 71 -0.40 8.54 -14.64
N LEU A 72 0.82 8.98 -14.30
CA LEU A 72 1.63 9.90 -15.09
C LEU A 72 2.02 9.31 -16.44
N SER A 73 2.46 8.05 -16.46
CA SER A 73 2.87 7.35 -17.69
C SER A 73 1.74 7.24 -18.69
N ARG A 74 0.51 7.05 -18.20
CA ARG A 74 -0.68 6.99 -19.05
C ARG A 74 -1.09 8.35 -19.61
N THR A 75 -1.03 9.39 -18.79
CA THR A 75 -1.53 10.73 -19.13
C THR A 75 -0.56 11.50 -20.02
N ASN A 76 0.73 11.56 -19.66
CA ASN A 76 1.72 12.40 -20.33
C ASN A 76 3.12 11.76 -20.45
N GLY A 77 3.28 10.49 -20.07
CA GLY A 77 4.59 9.82 -20.02
C GLY A 77 4.78 8.70 -21.05
N ALA A 78 5.40 7.61 -20.63
CA ALA A 78 5.88 6.52 -21.50
C ALA A 78 4.77 5.63 -22.13
N GLY A 79 3.50 6.00 -21.98
CA GLY A 79 2.36 5.34 -22.61
C GLY A 79 1.74 4.20 -21.78
N PRO A 80 0.66 3.58 -22.29
CA PRO A 80 -0.13 2.58 -21.57
C PRO A 80 0.64 1.32 -21.15
N ALA A 81 1.64 0.89 -21.92
CA ALA A 81 2.44 -0.29 -21.56
C ALA A 81 3.28 -0.04 -20.30
N ALA A 82 3.94 1.12 -20.21
CA ALA A 82 4.69 1.51 -19.02
C ALA A 82 3.74 1.74 -17.83
N ALA A 83 2.57 2.31 -18.07
CA ALA A 83 1.55 2.47 -17.02
C ALA A 83 1.14 1.11 -16.41
N ALA A 84 0.92 0.10 -17.25
CA ALA A 84 0.59 -1.25 -16.79
C ALA A 84 1.74 -1.88 -15.98
N ASP A 85 2.99 -1.74 -16.41
CA ASP A 85 4.16 -2.24 -15.66
C ASP A 85 4.28 -1.61 -14.26
N TYR A 86 4.15 -0.28 -14.18
CA TYR A 86 4.16 0.41 -12.88
C TYR A 86 3.01 -0.04 -11.98
N PHE A 87 1.83 -0.27 -12.56
CA PHE A 87 0.69 -0.77 -11.79
C PHE A 87 0.90 -2.20 -11.29
N ASP A 88 1.46 -3.10 -12.10
CA ASP A 88 1.77 -4.47 -11.69
C ASP A 88 2.76 -4.48 -10.52
N ARG A 89 3.79 -3.64 -10.58
CA ARG A 89 4.74 -3.45 -9.50
C ARG A 89 4.08 -2.84 -8.27
N ALA A 90 3.16 -1.88 -8.44
CA ALA A 90 2.41 -1.32 -7.33
C ALA A 90 1.59 -2.38 -6.61
N MET A 91 0.96 -3.31 -7.35
CA MET A 91 0.18 -4.41 -6.76
C MET A 91 1.04 -5.36 -5.93
N VAL A 92 2.30 -5.59 -6.32
CA VAL A 92 3.26 -6.33 -5.50
C VAL A 92 3.49 -5.62 -4.16
N SER A 93 3.75 -4.31 -4.19
CA SER A 93 3.95 -3.52 -2.97
C SER A 93 2.67 -3.45 -2.11
N ILE A 94 1.49 -3.31 -2.71
CA ILE A 94 0.20 -3.35 -2.00
C ILE A 94 0.02 -4.68 -1.24
N ARG A 95 0.37 -5.81 -1.89
CA ARG A 95 0.32 -7.13 -1.25
C ARG A 95 1.35 -7.26 -0.13
N GLY A 96 2.55 -6.68 -0.30
CA GLY A 96 3.57 -6.57 0.75
C GLY A 96 3.07 -5.80 1.98
N ALA A 97 2.54 -4.58 1.76
CA ALA A 97 1.94 -3.77 2.82
C ALA A 97 0.79 -4.50 3.52
N ARG A 98 -0.05 -5.22 2.77
CA ARG A 98 -1.13 -6.02 3.33
C ARG A 98 -0.60 -7.14 4.22
N SER A 99 0.47 -7.83 3.79
CA SER A 99 1.11 -8.89 4.58
C SER A 99 1.70 -8.34 5.88
N ALA A 100 2.41 -7.22 5.81
CA ALA A 100 2.95 -6.53 6.97
C ALA A 100 1.85 -6.10 7.94
N LEU A 101 0.74 -5.54 7.44
CA LEU A 101 -0.40 -5.15 8.27
C LEU A 101 -1.05 -6.36 8.98
N LYS A 102 -1.11 -7.53 8.34
CA LYS A 102 -1.61 -8.76 8.96
C LYS A 102 -0.72 -9.27 10.09
N ARG A 103 0.59 -8.95 10.07
CA ARG A 103 1.51 -9.22 11.18
C ARG A 103 1.41 -8.19 12.30
N LEU A 104 1.16 -6.93 11.96
CA LEU A 104 1.00 -5.83 12.93
C LEU A 104 -0.27 -5.94 13.79
N VAL A 105 -1.43 -6.15 13.14
CA VAL A 105 -2.73 -6.07 13.81
C VAL A 105 -2.86 -7.01 15.02
N PRO A 106 -2.40 -8.27 14.98
CA PRO A 106 -2.48 -9.16 16.14
C PRO A 106 -1.63 -8.73 17.35
N LEU A 107 -0.62 -7.87 17.14
CA LEU A 107 0.29 -7.41 18.19
C LEU A 107 -0.24 -6.20 18.96
N ILE A 108 -1.24 -5.52 18.40
CA ILE A 108 -1.90 -4.37 19.03
C ILE A 108 -2.92 -4.90 20.06
N PRO A 109 -2.88 -4.44 21.32
CA PRO A 109 -3.88 -4.83 22.31
C PRO A 109 -5.29 -4.50 21.84
N ALA A 110 -6.25 -5.36 22.17
CA ALA A 110 -7.65 -5.01 21.96
C ALA A 110 -7.97 -3.70 22.72
N PRO A 111 -8.72 -2.77 22.11
CA PRO A 111 -9.18 -1.59 22.83
C PRO A 111 -9.99 -2.04 24.06
N GLN A 112 -9.61 -1.54 25.24
CA GLN A 112 -10.34 -1.76 26.50
C GLN A 112 -11.66 -0.99 26.49
#